data_AF-A0A3M1HFW9-F1
#
_entry.id   AF-A0A3M1HFW9-F1
#
_cell.length_a   1.000
_cell.length_b   1.000
_cell.length_c   1.000
_cell.angle_alpha   90.00
_cell.angle_beta   90.00
_cell.angle_gamma   90.00
#
_symmetry.space_group_name_H-M   'P 1'
#
loop_
_entity.id
_entity.type
_entity.pdbx_description
1 polymer ?
#
loop_
_entity_poly.entity_id
_entity_poly.type
_entity_poly.pdbx_seq_one_letter_code
_entity_poly.pdbx_strand_id
1 'polypeptide(L)'
;RRAIRRVQEAGGVIRSQSPLLRHINDRPEIWSRMWKEQVQLGIVPYYMFVERDTGARHYFEVPLVRAWEIYREAFQCVSGLARTVRGPSMSATPGKVEVQGVTRIGGEKVFVLRFLQARNPAWVERPFFAAFDPKATWLDQLRPAFGEPRFFFEGADAR
;
A
#
# COMPACT_ATOMS: atom_id res chain seq x y z
N ARG A 1 22.38 9.83 8.30
CA ARG A 1 23.19 8.86 9.06
C ARG A 1 23.53 9.31 10.49
N ARG A 2 24.12 10.49 10.72
CA ARG A 2 24.42 10.99 12.10
C ARG A 2 23.18 11.10 12.99
N ALA A 3 22.08 11.66 12.46
CA ALA A 3 20.82 11.77 13.20
C ALA A 3 20.23 10.40 13.57
N ILE A 4 20.23 9.43 12.64
CA ILE A 4 19.77 8.06 12.86
C ILE A 4 20.51 7.42 14.05
N ARG A 5 21.85 7.50 14.05
CA ARG A 5 22.65 6.95 15.16
C ARG A 5 22.30 7.58 16.50
N ARG A 6 22.18 8.91 16.56
CA ARG A 6 21.82 9.60 17.81
C ARG A 6 20.47 9.15 18.37
N VAL A 7 19.48 8.97 17.50
CA VAL A 7 18.15 8.47 17.92
C VAL A 7 18.27 7.05 18.46
N GLN A 8 19.05 6.18 17.81
CA GLN A 8 19.26 4.80 18.24
C GLN A 8 20.09 4.69 19.53
N GLU A 9 21.13 5.50 19.69
CA GLU A 9 21.96 5.59 20.91
C GLU A 9 21.13 6.04 22.12
N ALA A 10 20.09 6.85 21.90
CA ALA A 10 19.11 7.20 22.91
C ALA A 10 18.03 6.12 23.16
N GLY A 11 18.15 4.93 22.53
CA GLY A 11 17.20 3.82 22.65
C GLY A 11 16.00 3.89 21.70
N GLY A 12 15.96 4.86 20.78
CA GLY A 12 14.85 5.05 19.85
C GLY A 12 14.80 4.02 18.72
N VAL A 13 13.62 3.45 18.47
CA VAL A 13 13.36 2.57 17.32
C VAL A 13 12.80 3.40 16.17
N ILE A 14 13.49 3.41 15.03
CA ILE A 14 13.07 4.17 13.86
C ILE A 14 12.28 3.26 12.92
N ARG A 15 11.02 3.61 12.67
CA ARG A 15 10.19 3.02 11.63
C ARG A 15 10.00 4.02 10.50
N SER A 16 10.12 3.58 9.25
CA SER A 16 10.01 4.47 8.09
C SER A 16 8.79 4.17 7.23
N GLN A 17 8.17 5.22 6.73
CA GLN A 17 7.10 5.13 5.74
C GLN A 17 7.39 6.12 4.61
N SER A 18 7.02 5.77 3.39
CA SER A 18 7.24 6.63 2.24
C SER A 18 6.09 6.53 1.23
N PRO A 19 5.70 7.65 0.61
CA PRO A 19 4.72 7.63 -0.46
C PRO A 19 5.36 7.07 -1.74
N LEU A 20 4.55 6.38 -2.53
CA LEU A 20 4.84 6.12 -3.94
C LEU A 20 4.36 7.32 -4.77
N LEU A 21 5.30 7.94 -5.48
CA LEU A 21 5.07 9.12 -6.29
C LEU A 21 5.66 8.90 -7.69
N ARG A 22 4.82 9.14 -8.70
CA ARG A 22 5.22 9.17 -10.09
C ARG A 22 6.38 10.15 -10.29
N HIS A 23 7.30 9.84 -11.19
CA HIS A 23 8.48 10.67 -11.52
C HIS A 23 9.53 10.84 -10.41
N ILE A 24 9.29 10.33 -9.20
CA ILE A 24 10.24 10.43 -8.07
C ILE A 24 10.79 9.05 -7.70
N ASN A 25 9.91 8.13 -7.34
CA ASN A 25 10.29 6.82 -6.83
C ASN A 25 9.41 5.69 -7.37
N ASP A 26 8.82 5.85 -8.56
CA ASP A 26 7.93 4.90 -9.23
C ASP A 26 8.66 3.73 -9.94
N ARG A 27 9.79 3.30 -9.37
CA ARG A 27 10.62 2.21 -9.89
C ARG A 27 11.01 1.20 -8.81
N PRO A 28 10.89 -0.12 -9.07
CA PRO A 28 11.22 -1.16 -8.09
C PRO A 28 12.66 -1.06 -7.55
N GLU A 29 13.62 -0.70 -8.40
CA GLU A 29 15.03 -0.55 -8.02
C GLU A 29 15.22 0.51 -6.92
N ILE A 30 14.44 1.60 -6.96
CA ILE A 30 14.53 2.68 -5.97
C ILE A 30 14.07 2.18 -4.61
N TRP A 31 12.93 1.48 -4.56
CA TRP A 31 12.37 0.93 -3.33
C TRP A 31 13.25 -0.15 -2.71
N SER A 32 13.69 -1.13 -3.50
CA SER A 32 14.55 -2.20 -3.00
C SER A 32 15.88 -1.66 -2.47
N ARG A 33 16.49 -0.66 -3.13
CA ARG A 33 17.68 0.03 -2.63
C ARG A 33 17.39 0.77 -1.32
N MET A 34 16.30 1.53 -1.26
CA MET A 34 15.93 2.30 -0.07
C MET A 34 15.67 1.40 1.15
N TRP A 35 14.92 0.32 1.00
CA TRP A 35 14.64 -0.61 2.10
C TRP A 35 15.90 -1.33 2.58
N LYS A 36 16.80 -1.72 1.66
CA LYS A 36 18.12 -2.29 2.03
C LYS A 36 18.95 -1.31 2.84
N GLU A 37 19.02 -0.05 2.41
CA GLU A 37 19.76 0.99 3.14
C GLU A 37 19.11 1.27 4.50
N GLN A 38 17.79 1.33 4.59
CA GLN A 38 17.07 1.47 5.86
C GLN A 38 17.44 0.36 6.84
N VAL A 39 17.38 -0.91 6.40
CA VAL A 39 17.76 -2.06 7.24
C VAL A 39 19.22 -1.97 7.68
N GLN A 40 20.15 -1.63 6.77
CA GLN A 40 21.57 -1.44 7.11
C GLN A 40 21.80 -0.33 8.14
N LEU A 41 20.93 0.68 8.17
CA LEU A 41 20.96 1.77 9.12
C LEU A 41 20.17 1.48 10.40
N GLY A 42 19.63 0.26 10.59
CA GLY A 42 18.81 -0.12 11.74
C GLY A 42 17.43 0.56 11.78
N ILE A 43 16.93 0.99 10.62
CA ILE A 43 15.57 1.49 10.42
C ILE A 43 14.70 0.32 9.98
N VAL A 44 13.50 0.20 10.57
CA VAL A 44 12.50 -0.78 10.16
C VAL A 44 11.63 -0.19 9.04
N PRO A 45 11.66 -0.74 7.81
CA PRO A 45 10.71 -0.37 6.76
C PRO A 45 9.29 -0.73 7.20
N TYR A 46 8.36 0.23 7.18
CA TYR A 46 7.02 0.04 7.73
C TYR A 46 5.92 0.13 6.68
N TYR A 47 5.84 1.22 5.93
CA TYR A 47 4.81 1.38 4.90
C TYR A 47 5.36 1.93 3.59
N MET A 48 4.94 1.29 2.49
CA MET A 48 4.83 1.93 1.18
C MET A 48 3.36 2.29 1.01
N PHE A 49 3.07 3.59 0.89
CA PHE A 49 1.70 4.07 0.79
C PHE A 49 1.45 4.82 -0.52
N VAL A 50 0.22 4.71 -1.02
CA VAL A 50 -0.25 5.51 -2.14
C VAL A 50 -0.55 6.90 -1.58
N GLU A 51 -0.07 7.95 -2.23
CA GLU A 51 -0.30 9.33 -1.81
C GLU A 51 -1.75 9.75 -2.03
N ARG A 52 -2.31 10.47 -1.05
CA ARG A 52 -3.67 11.00 -1.10
C ARG A 52 -3.64 12.46 -1.54
N ASP A 53 -4.41 12.75 -2.57
CA ASP A 53 -5.11 14.03 -2.81
C ASP A 53 -4.45 15.29 -2.25
N THR A 54 -3.28 15.64 -2.81
CA THR A 54 -2.72 17.00 -2.73
C THR A 54 -3.01 17.76 -4.02
N GLY A 55 -2.85 19.09 -4.03
CA GLY A 55 -3.13 19.94 -5.21
C GLY A 55 -2.34 19.56 -6.48
N ALA A 56 -1.29 18.74 -6.37
CA ALA A 56 -0.50 18.22 -7.49
C ALA A 56 -0.76 16.73 -7.80
N ARG A 57 -1.85 16.14 -7.28
CA ARG A 57 -2.19 14.71 -7.37
C ARG A 57 -2.01 14.12 -8.78
N HIS A 58 -2.56 14.76 -9.81
CA HIS A 58 -2.51 14.23 -11.18
C HIS A 58 -1.08 14.07 -11.73
N TYR A 59 -0.13 14.83 -11.19
CA TYR A 59 1.27 14.72 -11.59
C TYR A 59 1.98 13.56 -10.88
N PHE A 60 1.61 13.26 -9.64
CA PHE A 60 2.29 12.28 -8.79
C PHE A 60 1.56 10.94 -8.63
N GLU A 61 0.29 10.83 -9.06
CA GLU A 61 -0.49 9.62 -8.89
C GLU A 61 0.05 8.44 -9.72
N VAL A 62 -0.03 7.25 -9.12
CA VAL A 62 0.37 5.99 -9.76
C VAL A 62 -0.83 5.04 -9.70
N PRO A 63 -1.22 4.41 -10.83
CA PRO A 63 -2.29 3.41 -10.83
C PRO A 63 -2.04 2.30 -9.81
N LEU A 64 -3.08 1.84 -9.12
CA LEU A 64 -2.98 0.84 -8.06
C LEU A 64 -2.34 -0.47 -8.54
N VAL A 65 -2.64 -0.87 -9.78
CA VAL A 65 -1.99 -2.02 -10.42
C VAL A 65 -0.48 -1.81 -10.52
N ARG A 66 -0.05 -0.61 -10.93
CA ARG A 66 1.36 -0.27 -11.07
C ARG A 66 2.04 -0.14 -9.72
N ALA A 67 1.36 0.42 -8.73
CA ALA A 67 1.86 0.49 -7.36
C ALA A 67 2.13 -0.90 -6.79
N TRP A 68 1.23 -1.84 -7.04
CA TRP A 68 1.39 -3.24 -6.63
C TRP A 68 2.53 -3.93 -7.37
N GLU A 69 2.67 -3.74 -8.69
CA GLU A 69 3.79 -4.28 -9.48
C GLU A 69 5.14 -3.79 -8.93
N ILE A 70 5.28 -2.48 -8.71
CA ILE A 70 6.50 -1.87 -8.16
C ILE A 70 6.81 -2.46 -6.79
N TYR A 71 5.81 -2.55 -5.92
CA TYR A 71 5.97 -3.17 -4.61
C TYR A 71 6.44 -4.62 -4.72
N ARG A 72 5.74 -5.44 -5.53
CA ARG A 72 6.04 -6.87 -5.71
C ARG A 72 7.45 -7.09 -6.25
N GLU A 73 7.84 -6.37 -7.29
CA GLU A 73 9.17 -6.46 -7.90
C GLU A 73 10.27 -6.01 -6.91
N ALA A 74 10.06 -4.92 -6.18
CA ALA A 74 11.01 -4.48 -5.16
C ALA A 74 11.13 -5.49 -4.01
N PHE A 75 10.01 -6.07 -3.58
CA PHE A 75 9.93 -7.02 -2.46
C PHE A 75 10.63 -8.36 -2.77
N GLN A 76 10.67 -8.76 -4.04
CA GLN A 76 11.44 -9.92 -4.52
C GLN A 76 12.94 -9.71 -4.36
N CYS A 77 13.42 -8.47 -4.45
CA CYS A 77 14.84 -8.14 -4.43
C CYS A 77 15.42 -7.85 -3.04
N VAL A 78 14.65 -8.02 -1.96
CA VAL A 78 15.09 -7.75 -0.58
C VAL A 78 15.08 -8.99 0.33
N SER A 79 15.89 -8.95 1.39
CA SER A 79 15.97 -10.03 2.39
C SER A 79 14.74 -10.03 3.31
N GLY A 80 14.54 -11.13 4.05
CA GLY A 80 13.45 -11.26 5.01
C GLY A 80 13.37 -10.13 6.05
N LEU A 81 14.49 -9.52 6.42
CA LEU A 81 14.52 -8.39 7.36
C LEU A 81 13.78 -7.15 6.82
N ALA A 82 13.90 -6.89 5.52
CA ALA A 82 13.22 -5.78 4.86
C ALA A 82 11.74 -6.08 4.56
N ARG A 83 11.32 -7.35 4.58
CA ARG A 83 9.94 -7.81 4.28
C ARG A 83 8.92 -7.51 5.38
N THR A 84 9.30 -6.68 6.35
CA THR A 84 8.40 -6.11 7.37
C THR A 84 7.56 -4.95 6.83
N VAL A 85 7.98 -4.35 5.71
CA VAL A 85 7.20 -3.33 5.00
C VAL A 85 5.86 -3.88 4.53
N ARG A 86 4.81 -3.07 4.66
CA ARG A 86 3.46 -3.36 4.15
C ARG A 86 3.11 -2.40 3.03
N GLY A 87 2.39 -2.87 2.01
CA GLY A 87 1.96 -2.03 0.91
C GLY A 87 1.70 -2.76 -0.42
N PRO A 88 1.30 -2.00 -1.46
CA PRO A 88 0.96 -0.59 -1.39
C PRO A 88 -0.35 -0.39 -0.59
N SER A 89 -0.35 0.59 0.31
CA SER A 89 -1.47 0.84 1.22
C SER A 89 -2.05 2.25 1.07
N MET A 90 -3.36 2.38 1.26
CA MET A 90 -4.11 3.63 1.24
C MET A 90 -4.74 3.86 2.60
N SER A 91 -4.53 5.04 3.19
CA SER A 91 -5.28 5.47 4.37
C SER A 91 -6.56 6.17 3.91
N ALA A 92 -7.65 5.41 3.78
CA ALA A 92 -8.93 5.89 3.30
C ALA A 92 -9.95 6.04 4.44
N THR A 93 -11.09 6.67 4.14
CA THR A 93 -12.19 6.90 5.10
C THR A 93 -12.62 5.64 5.86
N PRO A 94 -12.90 4.47 5.22
CA PRO A 94 -13.32 3.26 5.94
C PRO A 94 -12.19 2.59 6.73
N GLY A 95 -10.93 2.90 6.42
CA GLY A 95 -9.76 2.30 7.03
C GLY A 95 -8.51 2.33 6.16
N LYS A 96 -7.45 1.70 6.66
CA LYS A 96 -6.22 1.48 5.92
C LYS A 96 -6.34 0.21 5.07
N VAL A 97 -6.37 0.37 3.76
CA VAL A 97 -6.52 -0.73 2.79
C VAL A 97 -5.17 -1.04 2.16
N GLU A 98 -4.88 -2.31 1.94
CA GLU A 98 -3.71 -2.79 1.20
C GLU A 98 -4.15 -3.51 -0.08
N VAL A 99 -3.45 -3.24 -1.20
CA VAL A 99 -3.60 -4.02 -2.43
C VAL A 99 -2.71 -5.25 -2.32
N GLN A 100 -3.32 -6.42 -2.20
CA GLN A 100 -2.62 -7.71 -2.12
C GLN A 100 -2.18 -8.19 -3.50
N GLY A 101 -2.96 -7.86 -4.53
CA GLY A 101 -2.58 -8.04 -5.92
C GLY A 101 -3.73 -8.04 -6.90
N VAL A 102 -3.48 -8.61 -8.08
CA VAL A 102 -4.44 -8.72 -9.16
C VAL A 102 -4.53 -10.18 -9.57
N THR A 103 -5.74 -10.69 -9.73
CA THR A 103 -5.97 -12.09 -10.15
C THR A 103 -7.17 -12.19 -11.09
N ARG A 104 -7.44 -13.40 -11.60
CA ARG A 104 -8.67 -13.73 -12.33
C ARG A 104 -9.50 -14.73 -11.55
N ILE A 105 -10.78 -14.43 -11.36
CA ILE A 105 -11.77 -15.31 -10.71
C ILE A 105 -12.98 -15.39 -11.63
N GLY A 106 -13.39 -16.59 -12.04
CA GLY A 106 -14.53 -16.76 -12.96
C GLY A 106 -14.36 -16.04 -14.31
N GLY A 107 -13.12 -15.83 -14.77
CA GLY A 107 -12.81 -15.08 -16.00
C GLY A 107 -12.71 -13.56 -15.80
N GLU A 108 -13.22 -13.00 -14.71
CA GLU A 108 -13.14 -11.58 -14.37
C GLU A 108 -11.77 -11.26 -13.75
N LYS A 109 -11.11 -10.19 -14.24
CA LYS A 109 -9.88 -9.67 -13.63
C LYS A 109 -10.29 -8.77 -12.46
N VAL A 110 -9.71 -9.00 -11.28
CA VAL A 110 -10.07 -8.30 -10.04
C VAL A 110 -8.84 -7.85 -9.27
N PHE A 111 -8.97 -6.76 -8.52
CA PHE A 111 -8.06 -6.44 -7.44
C PHE A 111 -8.41 -7.28 -6.20
N VAL A 112 -7.39 -7.79 -5.51
CA VAL A 112 -7.51 -8.42 -4.20
C VAL A 112 -7.03 -7.41 -3.16
N LEU A 113 -7.89 -7.09 -2.19
CA LEU A 113 -7.63 -6.09 -1.17
C LEU A 113 -7.93 -6.65 0.22
N ARG A 114 -7.36 -6.01 1.24
CA ARG A 114 -7.72 -6.24 2.64
C ARG A 114 -7.56 -4.97 3.47
N PHE A 115 -8.26 -4.89 4.60
CA PHE A 115 -7.99 -3.85 5.59
C PHE A 115 -6.84 -4.26 6.51
N LEU A 116 -5.82 -3.41 6.62
CA LEU A 116 -4.79 -3.47 7.66
C LEU A 116 -5.28 -2.88 8.99
N GLN A 117 -6.21 -1.93 8.89
CA GLN A 117 -6.92 -1.29 9.98
C GLN A 117 -8.26 -0.82 9.42
N ALA A 118 -9.34 -0.93 10.18
CA ALA A 118 -10.68 -0.53 9.76
C ALA A 118 -11.44 0.14 10.89
N ARG A 119 -12.48 0.91 10.55
CA ARG A 119 -13.42 1.46 11.56
C ARG A 119 -14.11 0.35 12.34
N ASN A 120 -14.58 -0.68 11.64
CA ASN A 120 -15.10 -1.89 12.25
C ASN A 120 -14.01 -2.98 12.29
N PRO A 121 -13.62 -3.48 13.47
CA PRO A 121 -12.58 -4.50 13.61
C PRO A 121 -12.84 -5.80 12.83
N ALA A 122 -14.11 -6.15 12.58
CA ALA A 122 -14.48 -7.37 11.85
C ALA A 122 -14.06 -7.35 10.36
N TRP A 123 -13.64 -6.19 9.84
CA TRP A 123 -13.16 -6.05 8.46
C TRP A 123 -11.67 -6.29 8.31
N VAL A 124 -10.92 -6.22 9.42
CA VAL A 124 -9.46 -6.33 9.42
C VAL A 124 -9.05 -7.72 8.94
N GLU A 125 -8.07 -7.76 8.04
CA GLU A 125 -7.59 -8.97 7.34
C GLU A 125 -8.62 -9.77 6.55
N ARG A 126 -9.89 -9.35 6.50
CA ARG A 126 -10.90 -9.93 5.61
C ARG A 126 -10.59 -9.57 4.14
N PRO A 127 -10.31 -10.55 3.26
CA PRO A 127 -10.11 -10.28 1.85
C PRO A 127 -11.40 -9.80 1.19
N PHE A 128 -11.29 -8.88 0.24
CA PHE A 128 -12.37 -8.46 -0.63
C PHE A 128 -11.85 -8.16 -2.04
N PHE A 129 -12.79 -8.10 -2.98
CA PHE A 129 -12.49 -7.96 -4.40
C PHE A 129 -13.12 -6.69 -4.96
N ALA A 130 -12.36 -6.00 -5.80
CA ALA A 130 -12.85 -4.90 -6.61
C ALA A 130 -12.68 -5.21 -8.09
N ALA A 131 -13.62 -4.75 -8.92
CA ALA A 131 -13.51 -4.82 -10.36
C ALA A 131 -12.20 -4.15 -10.80
N PHE A 132 -11.49 -4.78 -11.73
CA PHE A 132 -10.20 -4.24 -12.18
C PHE A 132 -10.41 -2.99 -13.04
N ASP A 133 -9.86 -1.87 -12.57
CA ASP A 133 -9.68 -0.65 -13.35
C ASP A 133 -8.17 -0.34 -13.47
N PRO A 134 -7.59 -0.34 -14.68
CA PRO A 134 -6.17 -0.05 -14.87
C PRO A 134 -5.80 1.41 -14.57
N LYS A 135 -6.78 2.31 -14.45
CA LYS A 135 -6.59 3.74 -14.19
C LYS A 135 -6.88 4.13 -12.75
N ALA A 136 -7.46 3.23 -11.94
CA ALA A 136 -7.74 3.53 -10.55
C ALA A 136 -6.45 3.82 -9.79
N THR A 137 -6.38 4.98 -9.14
CA THR A 137 -5.28 5.45 -8.30
C THR A 137 -5.66 5.48 -6.82
N TRP A 138 -6.95 5.34 -6.48
CA TRP A 138 -7.44 5.41 -5.10
C TRP A 138 -8.66 4.50 -4.83
N LEU A 139 -8.98 4.27 -3.55
CA LEU A 139 -10.05 3.37 -3.11
C LEU A 139 -11.45 3.80 -3.57
N ASP A 140 -11.74 5.10 -3.57
CA ASP A 140 -13.06 5.66 -3.94
C ASP A 140 -13.35 5.59 -5.45
N GLN A 141 -12.35 5.24 -6.26
CA GLN A 141 -12.50 4.98 -7.69
C GLN A 141 -12.81 3.51 -7.98
N LEU A 142 -12.62 2.62 -7.01
CA LEU A 142 -12.88 1.20 -7.17
C LEU A 142 -14.38 0.89 -7.05
N ARG A 143 -14.79 -0.17 -7.75
CA ARG A 143 -16.16 -0.71 -7.69
C ARG A 143 -16.12 -2.16 -7.22
N PRO A 144 -17.17 -2.66 -6.55
CA PRO A 144 -17.24 -4.08 -6.19
C PRO A 144 -17.09 -4.98 -7.44
N ALA A 145 -16.41 -6.11 -7.28
CA ALA A 145 -16.33 -7.13 -8.33
C ALA A 145 -17.64 -7.93 -8.45
N PHE A 146 -17.75 -8.77 -9.47
CA PHE A 146 -18.81 -9.79 -9.60
C PHE A 146 -20.24 -9.23 -9.68
N GLY A 147 -20.39 -7.97 -10.07
CA GLY A 147 -21.71 -7.32 -10.17
C GLY A 147 -22.36 -6.98 -8.83
N GLU A 148 -21.61 -7.04 -7.73
CA GLU A 148 -22.10 -6.64 -6.41
C GLU A 148 -22.45 -5.15 -6.38
N PRO A 149 -23.57 -4.75 -5.74
CA PRO A 149 -24.05 -3.37 -5.78
C PRO A 149 -23.24 -2.41 -4.89
N ARG A 150 -22.53 -2.94 -3.88
CA ARG A 150 -21.77 -2.17 -2.89
C ARG A 150 -20.70 -3.00 -2.20
N PHE A 151 -19.68 -2.37 -1.65
CA PHE A 151 -18.74 -3.04 -0.76
C PHE A 151 -19.38 -3.33 0.60
N PHE A 152 -18.88 -4.35 1.30
CA PHE A 152 -19.36 -4.72 2.64
C PHE A 152 -19.12 -3.64 3.72
N PHE A 153 -18.28 -2.64 3.43
CA PHE A 153 -18.00 -1.49 4.31
C PHE A 153 -18.81 -0.24 3.92
N GLU A 154 -19.78 -0.37 3.02
CA GLU A 154 -20.67 0.71 2.58
C GLU A 154 -22.09 0.47 3.11
N GLY A 155 -22.65 1.44 3.84
CA GLY A 155 -24.04 1.39 4.33
C GLY A 155 -24.20 1.70 5.83
N ALA A 156 -25.42 1.55 6.34
CA ALA A 156 -25.77 1.87 7.74
C ALA A 156 -25.06 0.96 8.75
N ASP A 157 -24.77 -0.28 8.36
CA ASP A 157 -24.05 -1.29 9.16
C ASP A 157 -22.52 -1.10 9.12
N ALA A 158 -22.03 -0.03 8.46
CA ALA A 158 -20.61 0.27 8.32
C ALA A 158 -19.98 0.90 9.59
N ARG A 159 -20.59 0.72 10.76
CA ARG A 159 -20.13 1.29 12.03
C ARG A 159 -19.31 0.30 12.84
#